data_AF-A0A388RVY2-F1
#
_entry.id   AF-A0A388RVY2-F1
#
_cell.length_a   1.000
_cell.length_b   1.000
_cell.length_c   1.000
_cell.angle_alpha   90.00
_cell.angle_beta   90.00
_cell.angle_gamma   90.00
#
_symmetry.space_group_name_H-M   'P 1'
#
loop_
_entity.id
_entity.type
_entity.pdbx_description
1 polymer ?
#
loop_
_entity_poly.entity_id
_entity_poly.type
_entity_poly.pdbx_seq_one_letter_code
_entity_poly.pdbx_strand_id
1 'polypeptide(L)' 'MSMFLEVEGAAHYLPAYAGNLDAMTSAALRTAETPAKAAGTHRFERRYMKTLYISWAKPHYD' A
#
# COMPACT_ATOMS: atom_id res chain seq x y z
N MET A 1 -24.09 11.04 14.09
CA MET A 1 -24.07 10.59 12.69
C MET A 1 -22.93 9.60 12.54
N SER A 2 -23.19 8.36 12.15
CA SER A 2 -22.16 7.37 11.85
C SER A 2 -22.19 7.05 10.35
N MET A 3 -21.02 6.78 9.78
CA MET A 3 -20.85 6.33 8.41
C MET A 3 -19.95 5.09 8.43
N PHE A 4 -20.40 4.04 7.75
CA PHE A 4 -19.67 2.77 7.63
C PHE A 4 -19.17 2.64 6.19
N LEU A 5 -17.93 2.18 6.04
CA LEU A 5 -17.29 1.99 4.74
C LEU A 5 -16.56 0.64 4.74
N GLU A 6 -16.75 -0.12 3.67
CA GLU A 6 -15.97 -1.32 3.37
C GLU A 6 -14.88 -0.99 2.37
N VAL A 7 -13.70 -1.59 2.55
CA VAL A 7 -12.54 -1.38 1.68
C VAL A 7 -12.13 -2.73 1.11
N GLU A 8 -12.37 -2.90 -0.19
CA GLU A 8 -11.91 -4.06 -0.96
C GLU A 8 -10.52 -3.77 -1.54
N GLY A 9 -9.61 -4.73 -1.42
CA GLY A 9 -8.27 -4.65 -1.98
C GLY A 9 -8.24 -5.08 -3.44
N ALA A 10 -7.30 -4.56 -4.21
CA ALA A 10 -7.18 -4.81 -5.66
C ALA A 10 -6.81 -6.26 -6.07
N ALA A 11 -6.69 -7.18 -5.11
CA ALA A 11 -6.39 -8.61 -5.31
C ALA A 11 -5.12 -8.93 -6.13
N HIS A 12 -4.17 -7.99 -6.26
CA HIS A 12 -2.97 -8.19 -7.07
C HIS A 12 -1.95 -9.16 -6.46
N TYR A 13 -1.86 -9.21 -5.12
CA TYR A 13 -0.86 -10.01 -4.39
C TYR A 13 -1.37 -10.61 -3.07
N LEU A 14 -2.42 -10.01 -2.49
CA LEU A 14 -3.16 -10.49 -1.33
C LEU A 14 -4.63 -10.69 -1.74
N PRO A 15 -5.44 -11.46 -0.98
CA PRO A 15 -6.87 -11.61 -1.24
C PRO A 15 -7.62 -10.27 -1.23
N ALA A 16 -8.79 -10.22 -1.89
CA ALA A 16 -9.62 -9.02 -1.98
C ALA A 16 -10.08 -8.47 -0.61
N TYR A 17 -10.19 -9.32 0.42
CA TYR A 17 -10.55 -8.89 1.77
C TYR A 17 -9.42 -8.13 2.51
N ALA A 18 -8.20 -8.10 1.94
CA ALA A 18 -7.04 -7.38 2.50
C ALA A 18 -7.01 -5.88 2.13
N GLY A 19 -8.17 -5.23 1.99
CA GLY A 19 -8.26 -3.85 1.49
C GLY A 19 -7.66 -2.78 2.42
N ASN A 20 -7.60 -3.04 3.72
CA ASN A 20 -6.90 -2.19 4.69
C ASN A 20 -5.42 -1.98 4.32
N LEU A 21 -4.75 -3.06 3.92
CA LEU A 21 -3.34 -3.05 3.59
C LEU A 21 -3.09 -2.41 2.21
N ASP A 22 -4.00 -2.60 1.25
CA ASP A 22 -3.92 -1.98 -0.07
C ASP A 22 -4.12 -0.45 0.00
N ALA A 23 -5.05 0.00 0.84
CA ALA A 23 -5.26 1.42 1.12
C ALA A 23 -4.04 2.06 1.80
N MET A 24 -3.43 1.40 2.78
CA MET A 24 -2.20 1.88 3.42
C MET A 24 -1.04 2.01 2.43
N THR A 25 -0.87 1.03 1.54
CA THR A 25 0.17 1.05 0.51
C THR A 25 -0.06 2.19 -0.49
N SER A 26 -1.30 2.36 -0.96
CA SER A 26 -1.68 3.45 -1.85
C SER A 26 -1.45 4.81 -1.21
N ALA A 27 -1.80 4.98 0.06
CA ALA A 27 -1.58 6.21 0.82
C ALA A 27 -0.09 6.52 1.00
N ALA A 28 0.72 5.51 1.35
CA ALA A 28 2.16 5.66 1.52
C ALA A 28 2.86 6.01 0.19
N LEU A 29 2.49 5.36 -0.91
CA LEU A 29 2.99 5.67 -2.25
C LEU A 29 2.65 7.12 -2.65
N ARG A 30 1.39 7.53 -2.47
CA ARG A 30 0.92 8.88 -2.79
C ARG A 30 1.62 9.94 -1.93
N THR A 31 1.84 9.63 -0.65
CA THR A 31 2.55 10.50 0.28
C THR A 31 4.01 10.64 -0.12
N ALA A 32 4.68 9.55 -0.49
CA ALA A 32 6.08 9.54 -0.94
C ALA A 32 6.30 10.23 -2.31
N GLU A 33 5.28 10.25 -3.18
CA GLU A 33 5.32 10.97 -4.46
C GLU A 33 5.44 12.50 -4.28
N THR A 34 4.99 13.05 -3.16
CA THR A 34 5.04 14.50 -2.89
C THR A 34 6.47 15.00 -2.59
N PRO A 35 7.20 14.44 -1.61
CA PRO A 35 8.60 14.79 -1.38
C PRO A 35 9.53 14.26 -2.47
N ALA A 36 9.25 13.14 -3.15
CA ALA A 36 10.08 12.66 -4.26
C ALA A 36 10.11 13.60 -5.48
N LYS A 37 9.10 14.47 -5.64
CA LYS A 37 9.13 15.56 -6.64
C LYS A 37 9.95 16.77 -6.19
N ALA A 38 10.10 16.99 -4.88
CA ALA A 38 10.74 18.17 -4.31
C ALA A 38 12.20 17.94 -3.86
N ALA A 39 12.48 16.74 -3.34
CA ALA A 39 13.80 16.27 -2.98
C ALA A 39 14.24 15.30 -4.09
N GLY A 40 15.39 15.53 -4.73
CA GLY A 40 15.96 14.64 -5.76
C GLY A 40 16.39 13.27 -5.22
N THR A 41 15.69 12.71 -4.25
CA THR A 41 15.93 11.43 -3.60
C THR A 41 15.30 10.32 -4.44
N HIS A 42 16.05 9.86 -5.44
CA HIS A 42 15.69 8.76 -6.36
C HIS A 42 15.46 7.38 -5.68
N ARG A 43 15.50 7.28 -4.35
CA ARG A 43 15.57 5.99 -3.63
C ARG A 43 14.25 5.52 -2.98
N PHE A 44 13.15 6.25 -3.16
CA PHE A 44 11.80 5.73 -2.86
C PHE A 44 11.23 5.03 -4.10
N GLU A 45 11.78 3.87 -4.42
CA GLU A 45 11.27 3.07 -5.52
C GLU A 45 9.99 2.33 -5.10
N ARG A 46 8.94 2.49 -5.91
CA ARG A 46 7.68 1.72 -5.80
C ARG A 46 7.91 0.20 -5.68
N ARG A 47 9.02 -0.29 -6.24
CA ARG A 47 9.46 -1.69 -6.16
C ARG A 47 9.76 -2.14 -4.72
N TYR A 48 10.48 -1.33 -3.93
CA TYR A 48 10.91 -1.71 -2.58
C TYR A 48 9.74 -1.80 -1.60
N MET A 49 8.84 -0.81 -1.61
CA MET A 49 7.65 -0.85 -0.76
C MET A 49 6.80 -2.08 -1.06
N LYS A 50 6.63 -2.41 -2.34
CA LYS A 50 5.87 -3.56 -2.79
C LYS A 50 6.46 -4.89 -2.32
N THR A 51 7.79 -5.04 -2.40
CA THR A 51 8.48 -6.27 -1.94
C THR A 51 8.36 -6.48 -0.44
N LEU A 52 8.65 -5.44 0.37
CA LEU A 52 8.54 -5.51 1.82
C LEU A 52 7.12 -5.85 2.25
N TYR A 53 6.14 -5.17 1.64
CA TYR A 53 4.73 -5.37 1.91
C TYR A 53 4.26 -6.80 1.67
N ILE A 54 4.58 -7.39 0.51
CA ILE A 54 4.18 -8.77 0.20
C ILE A 54 4.85 -9.77 1.14
N SER A 55 6.14 -9.57 1.44
CA SER A 55 6.90 -10.49 2.30
C SER A 55 6.37 -10.57 3.73
N TRP A 56 5.89 -9.45 4.26
CA TRP A 56 5.31 -9.39 5.60
C TRP A 56 3.85 -9.83 5.61
N ALA A 57 3.03 -9.36 4.66
CA ALA A 57 1.59 -9.56 4.72
C ALA A 57 1.15 -10.97 4.30
N LYS A 58 1.79 -11.56 3.29
CA LYS A 58 1.31 -12.82 2.68
C LYS A 58 1.10 -13.97 3.69
N PRO A 59 2.01 -14.23 4.66
CA PRO A 59 1.82 -15.29 5.66
C PRO A 59 0.61 -15.10 6.58
N HIS A 60 0.04 -13.90 6.67
CA HIS A 60 -1.11 -13.60 7.54
C HIS A 60 -2.45 -13.68 6.82
N TYR A 61 -2.45 -13.86 5.49
CA TYR A 61 -3.63 -13.83 4.62
C TYR A 61 -3.74 -15.08 3.73
N ASP A 62 -2.88 -16.08 3.96
CA ASP A 62 -2.95 -17.42 3.37
C ASP A 62 -3.97 -18.32 4.10
#